data_AF-X1KES2-F1
#
_entry.id   AF-X1KES2-F1
#
_cell.length_a   1.000
_cell.length_b   1.000
_cell.length_c   1.000
_cell.angle_alpha   90.00
_cell.angle_beta   90.00
_cell.angle_gamma   90.00
#
_symmetry.space_group_name_H-M   'P 1'
#
loop_
_entity.id
_entity.type
_entity.pdbx_description
1 polymer ?
#
loop_
_entity_poly.entity_id
_entity_poly.type
_entity_poly.pdbx_seq_one_letter_code
_entity_poly.pdbx_strand_id
1 'polypeptide(L)' 'MHNPKTPKGDPKTKGKRYTLTLRGVYSGFLDDMVEQGVYLEPQDALRAGLRLLFEKHGVELYIKKSETTP' A
#
# COMPACT_ATOMS: atom_id res chain seq x y z
N MET A 1 0.38 -2.89 18.30
CA MET A 1 0.99 -1.54 18.44
C MET A 1 0.47 -0.67 17.30
N HIS A 2 -0.18 0.45 17.61
CA HIS A 2 -0.75 1.37 16.61
C HIS A 2 0.38 2.29 16.12
N ASN A 3 0.81 2.16 14.86
CA ASN A 3 1.84 3.03 14.30
C ASN A 3 1.20 4.38 13.90
N PRO A 4 1.53 5.50 14.57
CA PRO A 4 0.87 6.80 14.40
C PRO A 4 1.06 7.42 13.00
N LYS A 5 1.92 6.85 12.16
CA LYS A 5 2.15 7.28 10.77
C LYS A 5 1.36 6.47 9.74
N THR A 6 0.57 5.48 10.15
CA THR A 6 -0.25 4.72 9.19
C THR A 6 -1.38 5.63 8.73
N PRO A 7 -1.36 6.08 7.48
CA PRO A 7 -2.31 7.10 7.09
C PRO A 7 -3.70 6.46 6.98
N LYS A 8 -4.64 7.04 7.74
CA LYS A 8 -6.04 6.65 7.75
C LYS A 8 -6.58 7.01 6.37
N GLY A 9 -6.81 5.99 5.51
CA GLY A 9 -7.44 6.19 4.21
C GLY A 9 -8.74 6.99 4.36
N ASP A 10 -9.11 7.79 3.34
CA ASP A 10 -10.35 8.56 3.39
C ASP A 10 -11.51 7.60 3.68
N PRO A 11 -12.22 7.74 4.83
CA PRO A 11 -13.31 6.85 5.21
C PRO A 11 -14.47 6.85 4.20
N LYS A 12 -14.53 7.83 3.29
CA LYS A 12 -15.51 7.88 2.19
C LYS A 12 -15.08 7.03 0.99
N THR A 13 -13.79 6.74 0.83
CA THR A 13 -13.28 5.86 -0.20
C THR A 13 -13.26 4.42 0.30
N LYS A 14 -14.22 3.61 -0.13
CA LYS A 14 -14.15 2.15 0.10
C LYS A 14 -12.89 1.62 -0.59
N GLY A 15 -12.16 0.74 0.08
CA GLY A 15 -10.99 0.08 -0.52
C GLY A 15 -11.38 -0.59 -1.84
N LYS A 16 -10.70 -0.21 -2.92
CA LYS A 16 -10.93 -0.79 -4.25
C LYS A 16 -9.98 -1.96 -4.46
N ARG A 17 -10.53 -3.12 -4.83
CA ARG A 17 -9.74 -4.31 -5.16
C ARG A 17 -9.34 -4.27 -6.62
N TYR A 18 -8.04 -4.42 -6.86
CA TYR A 18 -7.45 -4.55 -8.18
C TYR A 18 -6.81 -5.93 -8.29
N THR A 19 -6.97 -6.56 -9.45
CA THR A 19 -6.27 -7.82 -9.78
C THR A 19 -5.14 -7.50 -10.74
N LEU A 20 -3.99 -8.13 -10.51
CA LEU A 20 -2.78 -7.94 -11.31
C LEU A 20 -2.25 -9.32 -11.70
N THR A 21 -1.73 -9.44 -12.91
CA THR A 21 -1.01 -10.64 -13.35
C THR A 21 0.49 -10.35 -13.30
N LEU A 22 1.22 -11.13 -12.50
CA LEU A 22 2.67 -11.03 -12.36
C LEU A 22 3.34 -12.23 -13.05
N ARG A 23 4.61 -12.06 -13.42
CA ARG A 23 5.42 -13.23 -13.80
C ARG A 23 5.59 -14.14 -12.59
N GLY A 24 5.62 -15.45 -12.82
CA GLY A 24 5.69 -16.47 -11.76
C GLY A 24 6.86 -16.28 -10.79
N VAL A 25 8.00 -15.78 -11.27
CA VAL A 25 9.17 -15.47 -10.43
C VAL A 25 8.85 -14.39 -9.39
N TYR A 26 8.07 -13.36 -9.76
CA TYR A 26 7.72 -12.29 -8.83
C TYR A 26 6.66 -12.71 -7.82
N SER A 27 5.67 -13.52 -8.22
CA SER A 27 4.72 -14.09 -7.26
C SER A 27 5.41 -15.04 -6.29
N GLY A 28 6.36 -15.86 -6.77
CA GLY A 28 7.14 -16.74 -5.90
C GLY A 28 7.91 -15.97 -4.82
N PHE A 29 8.59 -14.87 -5.17
CA PHE A 29 9.25 -14.05 -4.16
C PHE A 29 8.28 -13.36 -3.18
N LEU A 30 7.05 -13.04 -3.60
CA LEU A 30 6.04 -12.52 -2.68
C LEU A 30 5.61 -13.60 -1.67
N ASP A 31 5.45 -14.83 -2.14
CA ASP A 31 5.10 -15.97 -1.30
C ASP A 31 6.24 -16.30 -0.32
N ASP A 32 7.50 -16.32 -0.79
CA ASP A 32 8.69 -16.54 0.05
C ASP A 32 8.77 -15.53 1.20
N MET A 33 8.45 -14.25 0.95
CA MET A 33 8.45 -13.22 1.99
C MET A 33 7.35 -13.43 3.04
N VAL A 34 6.24 -14.06 2.65
CA VAL A 34 5.17 -14.42 3.58
C VAL A 34 5.56 -15.65 4.40
N GLU A 35 6.13 -16.67 3.76
CA GLU A 35 6.63 -17.88 4.42
C GLU A 35 7.73 -17.57 5.44
N GLN A 36 8.61 -16.61 5.14
CA GLN A 36 9.65 -16.13 6.05
C GLN A 36 9.11 -15.23 7.17
N GLY A 37 7.82 -14.89 7.15
CA GLY A 37 7.18 -14.03 8.15
C GLY A 37 7.55 -12.55 8.03
N VAL A 38 8.11 -12.11 6.90
CA VAL A 38 8.41 -10.69 6.64
C VAL A 38 7.11 -9.90 6.47
N TYR A 39 6.13 -10.50 5.80
CA TYR A 39 4.78 -9.96 5.62
C TYR A 39 3.73 -11.02 5.95
N LEU A 40 2.53 -10.60 6.33
CA LEU A 40 1.42 -11.52 6.63
C LEU A 40 0.76 -12.04 5.35
N GLU A 41 0.63 -11.17 4.36
CA GLU A 41 0.04 -11.51 3.06
C GLU A 41 0.82 -10.83 1.91
N PRO A 42 0.78 -11.37 0.67
CA PRO A 42 1.46 -10.76 -0.48
C PRO A 42 1.04 -9.31 -0.74
N GLN A 43 -0.21 -8.98 -0.42
CA GLN A 43 -0.75 -7.63 -0.56
C GLN A 43 -0.08 -6.60 0.37
N ASP A 44 0.43 -7.02 1.53
CA ASP A 44 1.14 -6.12 2.43
C ASP A 44 2.49 -5.71 1.87
N ALA A 45 3.21 -6.67 1.29
CA ALA A 45 4.46 -6.42 0.56
C ALA A 45 4.23 -5.43 -0.60
N LEU A 46 3.17 -5.64 -1.39
CA LEU A 46 2.82 -4.74 -2.50
C LEU A 46 2.46 -3.33 -2.01
N ARG A 47 1.65 -3.20 -0.94
CA ARG A 47 1.32 -1.89 -0.35
C ARG A 47 2.57 -1.18 0.16
N ALA A 48 3.48 -1.88 0.81
CA ALA A 48 4.73 -1.33 1.30
C ALA A 48 5.64 -0.86 0.14
N GLY A 49 5.78 -1.68 -0.91
CA GLY A 49 6.55 -1.34 -2.09
C GLY A 49 5.99 -0.10 -2.82
N LEU A 50 4.67 -0.01 -2.97
CA LEU A 50 4.03 1.16 -3.57
C LEU A 50 4.24 2.43 -2.73
N ARG A 51 4.11 2.34 -1.40
CA ARG A 51 4.40 3.48 -0.51
C ARG A 51 5.83 3.97 -0.68
N LEU A 52 6.80 3.05 -0.68
CA LEU A 52 8.21 3.37 -0.87
C LEU A 52 8.46 4.01 -2.24
N LEU A 53 7.83 3.50 -3.29
CA LEU A 53 7.93 4.07 -4.63
C LEU A 53 7.42 5.52 -4.64
N PHE A 54 6.22 5.76 -4.13
CA PHE A 54 5.63 7.10 -4.10
C PHE A 54 6.44 8.07 -3.24
N GLU A 55 6.90 7.64 -2.07
CA GLU A 55 7.77 8.42 -1.20
C GLU A 55 9.06 8.85 -1.91
N LYS A 56 9.73 7.91 -2.61
CA LYS A 56 10.94 8.20 -3.38
C LYS A 56 10.73 9.18 -4.54
N HIS A 57 9.52 9.24 -5.08
CA HIS A 57 9.16 10.15 -6.17
C HIS A 57 8.51 11.45 -5.67
N GLY A 58 8.45 11.70 -4.36
CA GLY A 58 7.82 12.90 -3.80
C GLY A 58 6.31 12.95 -4.01
N VAL A 59 5.67 11.80 -4.25
CA VAL A 59 4.22 11.69 -4.43
C VAL A 59 3.58 11.50 -3.06
N GLU A 60 2.95 12.56 -2.56
CA GLU A 60 2.14 12.47 -1.34
C GLU A 60 0.83 11.73 -1.63
N LEU A 61 0.66 10.57 -1.01
CA LEU A 61 -0.52 9.71 -1.17
C LEU A 61 -1.84 10.34 -0.64
N TYR A 62 -1.78 11.55 -0.08
CA TYR A 62 -2.90 12.22 0.59
C TYR A 62 -2.96 13.72 0.29
N ILE A 63 -3.38 14.09 -0.91
CA ILE A 63 -3.84 15.46 -1.18
C ILE A 63 -5.28 15.44 -1.70
N LYS A 64 -6.21 15.55 -0.75
CA LYS A 64 -7.37 16.43 -0.93
C LYS A 64 -7.63 17.10 0.41
N LYS A 65 -7.02 18.28 0.62
CA LYS A 65 -7.67 19.29 1.46
C LYS A 65 -9.02 19.53 0.79
N SER A 66 -10.11 19.16 1.45
CA SER A 66 -11.40 19.73 1.09
C SER A 66 -11.24 21.23 1.26
N GLU A 67 -11.19 21.98 0.16
CA GLU A 67 -11.47 23.40 0.17
C GLU A 67 -12.93 23.53 0.62
N THR A 68 -13.14 23.64 1.93
CA THR A 68 -14.39 24.15 2.46
C THR A 68 -14.30 25.66 2.27
N THR A 69 -14.90 26.14 1.18
CA THR A 69 -15.15 27.55 0.90
C THR A 69 -15.80 28.21 2.12
N PRO A 70 -15.40 29.44 2.51
CA PRO A 70 -15.89 30.13 3.72
C PRO A 70 -17.39 30.39 3.74
#